data_AF-A0A087TD87-F1
#
_entry.id   AF-A0A087TD87-F1
#
_cell.length_a   1.000
_cell.length_b   1.000
_cell.length_c   1.000
_cell.angle_alpha   90.00
_cell.angle_beta   90.00
_cell.angle_gamma   90.00
#
_symmetry.space_group_name_H-M   'P 1'
#
loop_
_entity.id
_entity.type
_entity.pdbx_description
1 polymer ?
#
loop_
_entity_poly.entity_id
_entity_poly.type
_entity_poly.pdbx_seq_one_letter_code
_entity_poly.pdbx_strand_id
1 'polypeptide(L)'
;MRRKTVYMIQNIDVISFILVIFVLGTSWNFTKNFTNWFLVELDTPGVLLGLIPAASSFYGLPFLLTTNWWVKKVGSYNLFILALLAYTVSAFGYSFLYDPWLALLLEFTSVFTYHMLWVAVVIHSHDIAPEGLTATVISTAGAIHYSIGKGIGSLTGGLIMDAYGGRTAFRVIAIICLVSAVIYGLYVYIRLSYLRTKH
;
A
#
# COMPACT_ATOMS: atom_id res chain seq x y z
N MET A 1 -11.21 -20.97 22.25
CA MET A 1 -10.46 -20.24 21.19
C MET A 1 -11.27 -20.02 19.91
N ARG A 2 -11.78 -21.07 19.21
CA ARG A 2 -12.50 -20.93 17.92
C ARG A 2 -13.61 -19.87 17.86
N ARG A 3 -14.45 -19.74 18.91
CA ARG A 3 -15.54 -18.72 18.94
C ARG A 3 -15.03 -17.27 18.96
N LYS A 4 -13.89 -16.98 19.60
CA LYS A 4 -13.30 -15.63 19.63
C LYS A 4 -12.71 -15.24 18.27
N THR A 5 -12.12 -16.20 17.56
CA THR A 5 -11.57 -16.01 16.20
C THR A 5 -12.67 -15.72 15.18
N VAL A 6 -13.81 -16.42 15.23
CA VAL A 6 -14.95 -16.16 14.34
C VAL A 6 -15.58 -14.78 14.62
N TYR A 7 -15.63 -14.36 15.88
CA TYR A 7 -16.12 -13.03 16.25
C TYR A 7 -15.23 -11.89 15.76
N MET A 8 -13.91 -12.09 15.69
CA MET A 8 -12.98 -11.11 15.11
C MET A 8 -13.20 -10.92 13.61
N ILE A 9 -13.46 -12.00 12.86
CA ILE A 9 -13.68 -11.93 11.40
C ILE A 9 -14.97 -11.17 11.06
N GLN A 10 -15.93 -11.14 11.98
CA GLN A 10 -17.19 -10.39 11.83
C GLN A 10 -17.08 -8.92 12.25
N ASN A 11 -15.94 -8.50 12.80
CA ASN A 11 -15.74 -7.11 13.17
C ASN A 11 -15.39 -6.26 11.93
N ILE A 12 -16.15 -5.19 11.74
CA ILE A 12 -15.97 -4.24 10.62
C ILE A 12 -14.54 -3.68 10.57
N ASP A 13 -13.88 -3.53 11.73
CA ASP A 13 -12.47 -3.13 11.84
C ASP A 13 -11.54 -4.12 11.11
N VAL A 14 -11.69 -5.42 11.38
CA VAL A 14 -10.83 -6.46 10.81
C VAL A 14 -11.08 -6.61 9.31
N ILE A 15 -12.34 -6.51 8.88
CA ILE A 15 -12.69 -6.58 7.46
C ILE A 15 -12.07 -5.39 6.71
N SER A 16 -12.21 -4.17 7.24
CA SER A 16 -11.65 -2.97 6.62
C SER A 16 -10.11 -3.05 6.52
N PHE A 17 -9.46 -3.55 7.55
CA PHE A 17 -8.01 -3.78 7.60
C PHE A 17 -7.55 -4.77 6.53
N ILE A 18 -8.22 -5.92 6.42
CA ILE A 18 -7.92 -6.95 5.41
C ILE A 18 -8.07 -6.39 4.00
N LEU A 19 -9.16 -5.66 3.72
CA LEU A 19 -9.42 -5.09 2.40
C LEU A 19 -8.36 -4.06 2.00
N VAL A 20 -7.97 -3.17 2.92
CA VAL A 20 -6.92 -2.18 2.67
C VAL A 20 -5.58 -2.85 2.41
N ILE A 21 -5.18 -3.84 3.21
CA ILE A 21 -3.93 -4.58 3.01
C ILE A 21 -3.93 -5.30 1.67
N PHE A 22 -5.06 -5.88 1.28
CA PHE A 22 -5.23 -6.53 0.00
C PHE A 22 -5.02 -5.55 -1.17
N VAL A 23 -5.70 -4.40 -1.16
CA VAL A 23 -5.54 -3.37 -2.20
C VAL A 23 -4.10 -2.87 -2.25
N LEU A 24 -3.49 -2.58 -1.10
CA LEU A 24 -2.10 -2.15 -1.03
C LEU A 24 -1.13 -3.24 -1.51
N GLY A 25 -1.42 -4.52 -1.27
CA GLY A 25 -0.64 -5.65 -1.77
C GLY A 25 -0.71 -5.77 -3.28
N THR A 26 -1.91 -5.65 -3.86
CA THR A 26 -2.08 -5.64 -5.33
C THR A 26 -1.33 -4.46 -5.97
N SER A 27 -1.43 -3.27 -5.38
CA SER A 27 -0.83 -2.04 -5.90
C SER A 27 0.69 -2.02 -5.75
N TRP A 28 1.21 -2.50 -4.61
CA TRP A 28 2.64 -2.68 -4.39
C TRP A 28 3.23 -3.65 -5.40
N ASN A 29 2.59 -4.81 -5.58
CA ASN A 29 3.05 -5.81 -6.54
C ASN A 29 3.01 -5.27 -7.98
N PHE A 30 1.93 -4.56 -8.34
CA PHE A 30 1.82 -3.94 -9.65
C PHE A 30 3.01 -3.00 -9.89
N THR A 31 3.21 -2.06 -8.97
CA THR A 31 4.27 -1.07 -9.07
C THR A 31 5.65 -1.74 -9.08
N LYS A 32 5.88 -2.80 -8.32
CA LYS A 32 7.20 -3.46 -8.28
C LYS A 32 7.53 -4.27 -9.54
N ASN A 33 6.59 -5.04 -10.08
CA ASN A 33 6.90 -5.90 -11.22
C ASN A 33 6.78 -5.15 -12.55
N PHE A 34 5.79 -4.28 -12.69
CA PHE A 34 5.43 -3.71 -13.99
C PHE A 34 6.07 -2.35 -14.27
N THR A 35 6.54 -1.63 -13.25
CA THR A 35 7.27 -0.37 -13.47
C THR A 35 8.54 -0.59 -14.27
N ASN A 36 9.32 -1.63 -13.96
CA ASN A 36 10.52 -1.93 -14.74
C ASN A 36 10.19 -2.26 -16.20
N TRP A 37 9.12 -3.02 -16.44
CA TRP A 37 8.66 -3.28 -17.81
C TRP A 37 8.24 -2.00 -18.52
N PHE A 38 7.44 -1.16 -17.87
CA PHE A 38 7.02 0.13 -18.44
C PHE A 38 8.20 1.07 -18.72
N LEU A 39 9.22 1.09 -17.86
CA LEU A 39 10.42 1.88 -18.10
C LEU A 39 11.23 1.35 -19.28
N VAL A 40 11.32 0.03 -19.45
CA VAL A 40 11.94 -0.58 -20.65
C VAL A 40 11.18 -0.17 -21.91
N GLU A 41 9.84 -0.15 -21.89
CA GLU A 41 9.01 0.34 -23.01
C GLU A 41 9.21 1.83 -23.33
N LEU A 42 9.72 2.62 -22.38
CA LEU A 42 10.08 4.03 -22.56
C LEU A 42 11.54 4.25 -23.02
N ASP A 43 12.22 3.19 -23.48
CA ASP A 43 13.63 3.21 -23.87
C ASP A 43 14.56 3.73 -22.75
N THR A 44 14.21 3.42 -21.50
CA THR A 44 15.00 3.85 -20.33
C THR A 44 16.39 3.20 -20.33
N PRO A 45 17.48 3.97 -20.11
CA PRO A 45 18.81 3.40 -20.00
C PRO A 45 18.92 2.33 -18.91
N GLY A 46 19.59 1.20 -19.21
CA GLY A 46 19.71 0.08 -18.26
C GLY A 46 20.35 0.46 -16.91
N VAL A 47 21.24 1.45 -16.89
CA VAL A 47 21.82 2.00 -15.66
C VAL A 47 20.75 2.60 -14.76
N LEU A 48 19.77 3.31 -15.33
CA LEU A 48 18.69 3.93 -14.58
C LEU A 48 17.72 2.87 -14.01
N LEU A 49 17.47 1.78 -14.74
CA LEU A 49 16.68 0.64 -14.24
C LEU A 49 17.32 -0.01 -13.00
N GLY A 50 18.65 -0.04 -12.90
CA GLY A 50 19.36 -0.50 -11.71
C GLY A 50 19.45 0.55 -10.60
N LEU A 51 19.54 1.83 -10.96
CA LEU A 51 19.66 2.94 -10.01
C LEU A 51 18.37 3.17 -9.21
N ILE A 52 17.20 3.04 -9.83
CA ILE A 52 15.90 3.23 -9.16
C ILE A 52 15.73 2.36 -7.91
N PRO A 53 15.88 1.02 -7.97
CA PRO A 53 15.79 0.18 -6.77
C PRO A 53 16.96 0.38 -5.79
N ALA A 54 18.14 0.79 -6.26
CA ALA A 54 19.24 1.15 -5.37
C ALA A 54 18.92 2.40 -4.55
N ALA A 55 18.50 3.48 -5.20
CA ALA A 55 18.08 4.73 -4.58
C ALA A 55 16.91 4.51 -3.61
N SER A 56 15.95 3.68 -3.99
CA SER A 56 14.85 3.23 -3.13
C SER A 56 15.33 2.68 -1.79
N SER A 57 16.35 1.84 -1.82
CA SER A 57 16.89 1.21 -0.61
C SER A 57 17.51 2.26 0.32
N PHE A 58 18.18 3.28 -0.26
CA PHE A 58 18.70 4.42 0.53
C PHE A 58 17.58 5.27 1.13
N TYR A 59 16.51 5.54 0.38
CA TYR A 59 15.38 6.34 0.85
C TYR A 59 14.60 5.68 2.00
N GLY A 60 14.58 4.34 2.04
CA GLY A 60 13.93 3.59 3.13
C GLY A 60 14.60 3.80 4.50
N LEU A 61 15.92 4.01 4.55
CA LEU A 61 16.68 4.06 5.81
C LEU A 61 16.30 5.25 6.71
N PRO A 62 16.31 6.52 6.24
CA PRO A 62 15.87 7.65 7.06
C PRO A 62 14.41 7.51 7.51
N PHE A 63 13.58 6.90 6.67
CA PHE A 63 12.17 6.71 6.99
C PHE A 63 11.99 5.71 8.15
N LEU A 64 12.67 4.57 8.10
CA LEU A 64 12.64 3.58 9.18
C LEU A 64 13.04 4.19 10.52
N LEU A 65 14.07 5.05 10.54
CA LEU A 65 14.53 5.74 11.74
C LEU A 65 13.51 6.77 12.28
N THR A 66 12.68 7.34 11.40
CA THR A 66 11.68 8.37 11.77
C THR A 66 10.27 7.82 11.99
N THR A 67 10.09 6.50 11.90
CA THR A 67 8.81 5.79 12.07
C THR A 67 7.99 6.27 13.27
N ASN A 68 8.60 6.33 14.46
CA ASN A 68 7.92 6.71 15.70
C ASN A 68 7.36 8.14 15.66
N TRP A 69 8.05 9.04 14.94
CA TRP A 69 7.60 10.41 14.76
C TRP A 69 6.35 10.47 13.87
N TRP A 70 6.35 9.72 12.75
CA TRP A 70 5.21 9.65 11.84
C TRP A 70 3.97 9.08 12.50
N VAL A 71 4.12 7.99 13.24
CA VAL A 71 3.01 7.35 13.97
C VAL A 71 2.38 8.31 14.96
N LYS A 72 3.18 9.02 15.77
CA LYS A 72 2.69 9.98 16.76
C LYS A 72 2.00 11.18 16.11
N LYS A 73 2.50 11.65 14.97
CA LYS A 73 2.01 12.88 14.33
C LYS A 73 0.74 12.64 13.51
N VAL A 74 0.64 11.51 12.80
CA VAL A 74 -0.45 11.24 11.86
C VAL A 74 -1.53 10.33 12.48
N GLY A 75 -1.12 9.41 13.36
CA GLY A 75 -1.99 8.39 13.95
C GLY A 75 -2.12 7.13 13.09
N SER A 76 -2.22 5.98 13.75
CA SER A 76 -2.15 4.64 13.13
C SER A 76 -3.14 4.43 11.98
N TYR A 77 -4.41 4.82 12.15
CA TYR A 77 -5.46 4.67 11.13
C TYR A 77 -5.22 5.54 9.89
N ASN A 78 -4.70 6.76 10.07
CA ASN A 78 -4.47 7.69 8.96
C ASN A 78 -3.26 7.30 8.10
N LEU A 79 -2.34 6.48 8.63
CA LEU A 79 -1.18 5.98 7.87
C LEU A 79 -1.62 5.14 6.67
N PHE A 80 -2.70 4.36 6.78
CA PHE A 80 -3.25 3.60 5.66
C PHE A 80 -3.82 4.51 4.56
N ILE A 81 -4.50 5.60 4.94
CA ILE A 81 -5.03 6.58 3.99
C ILE A 81 -3.88 7.26 3.25
N LEU A 82 -2.86 7.72 3.99
CA LEU A 82 -1.67 8.32 3.39
C LEU A 82 -0.97 7.35 2.44
N ALA A 83 -0.90 6.07 2.80
CA ALA A 83 -0.32 5.06 1.93
C ALA A 83 -1.10 4.91 0.61
N LEU A 84 -2.43 4.80 0.67
CA LEU A 84 -3.27 4.70 -0.52
C LEU A 84 -3.17 5.96 -1.41
N LEU A 85 -3.17 7.15 -0.80
CA LEU A 85 -3.03 8.42 -1.53
C LEU A 85 -1.65 8.56 -2.19
N ALA A 86 -0.59 8.14 -1.51
CA ALA A 86 0.75 8.23 -2.06
C ALA A 86 0.97 7.21 -3.20
N TYR A 87 0.40 6.00 -3.11
CA TYR A 87 0.34 5.08 -4.26
C TYR A 87 -0.46 5.68 -5.43
N THR A 88 -1.54 6.40 -5.13
CA THR A 88 -2.32 7.12 -6.15
C THR A 88 -1.44 8.14 -6.87
N VAL A 89 -0.73 8.98 -6.14
CA VAL A 89 0.17 10.00 -6.70
C VAL A 89 1.28 9.37 -7.53
N SER A 90 1.93 8.33 -7.00
CA SER A 90 2.98 7.60 -7.71
C SER A 90 2.47 6.99 -9.02
N ALA A 91 1.37 6.24 -8.97
CA ALA A 91 0.81 5.58 -10.14
C ALA A 91 0.27 6.59 -11.18
N PHE A 92 -0.37 7.69 -10.76
CA PHE A 92 -0.71 8.78 -11.68
C PHE A 92 0.53 9.41 -12.30
N GLY A 93 1.58 9.65 -11.50
CA GLY A 93 2.85 10.18 -11.98
C GLY A 93 3.47 9.29 -13.06
N TYR A 94 3.50 7.97 -12.86
CA TYR A 94 3.98 7.01 -13.85
C TYR A 94 3.15 7.03 -15.13
N SER A 95 1.83 7.22 -15.03
CA SER A 95 0.97 7.31 -16.22
C SER A 95 1.32 8.49 -17.14
N PHE A 96 1.78 9.61 -16.57
CA PHE A 96 2.21 10.80 -17.31
C PHE A 96 3.73 10.91 -17.45
N LEU A 97 4.46 9.82 -17.17
CA LEU A 97 5.92 9.80 -17.28
C LEU A 97 6.34 9.85 -18.74
N TYR A 98 7.13 10.86 -19.10
CA TYR A 98 7.79 10.97 -20.40
C TYR A 98 9.30 10.95 -20.25
N ASP A 99 9.82 11.63 -19.23
CA ASP A 99 11.22 11.57 -18.84
C ASP A 99 11.45 10.46 -17.79
N PRO A 100 12.22 9.40 -18.11
CA PRO A 100 12.51 8.30 -17.20
C PRO A 100 13.19 8.73 -15.90
N TRP A 101 13.93 9.85 -15.87
CA TRP A 101 14.63 10.29 -14.66
C TRP A 101 13.68 10.67 -13.52
N LEU A 102 12.47 11.12 -13.85
CA LEU A 102 11.43 11.40 -12.86
C LEU A 102 10.94 10.14 -12.13
N ALA A 103 11.22 8.93 -12.65
CA ALA A 103 10.91 7.68 -11.95
C ALA A 103 11.62 7.58 -10.59
N LEU A 104 12.81 8.18 -10.43
CA LEU A 104 13.50 8.21 -9.14
C LEU A 104 12.68 8.92 -8.04
N LEU A 105 12.02 10.02 -8.42
CA LEU A 105 11.18 10.81 -7.51
C LEU A 105 9.85 10.10 -7.20
N LEU A 106 9.24 9.46 -8.20
CA LEU A 106 8.03 8.68 -8.02
C LEU A 106 8.28 7.45 -7.14
N GLU A 107 9.43 6.81 -7.31
CA GLU A 107 9.81 5.65 -6.52
C GLU A 107 10.07 6.02 -5.06
N PHE A 108 10.67 7.19 -4.78
CA PHE A 108 10.81 7.72 -3.41
C PHE A 108 9.46 7.71 -2.67
N THR A 109 8.42 8.24 -3.31
CA THR A 109 7.06 8.32 -2.75
C THR A 109 6.48 6.93 -2.47
N SER A 110 6.74 5.97 -3.36
CA SER A 110 6.27 4.58 -3.23
C SER A 110 6.97 3.83 -2.10
N VAL A 111 8.28 4.03 -1.95
CA VAL A 111 9.09 3.40 -0.90
C VAL A 111 8.71 3.94 0.48
N PHE A 112 8.61 5.26 0.60
CA PHE A 112 8.16 5.93 1.82
C PHE A 112 6.83 5.35 2.32
N THR A 113 5.89 5.23 1.38
CA THR A 113 4.56 4.69 1.60
C THR A 113 4.55 3.24 2.05
N TYR A 114 5.35 2.39 1.40
CA TYR A 114 5.44 0.99 1.74
C TYR A 114 5.87 0.79 3.19
N HIS A 115 6.85 1.57 3.66
CA HIS A 115 7.30 1.48 5.03
C HIS A 115 6.24 2.02 6.02
N MET A 116 5.56 3.14 5.71
CA MET A 116 4.42 3.64 6.52
C MET A 116 3.34 2.59 6.69
N LEU A 117 2.99 1.91 5.60
CA LEU A 117 2.01 0.83 5.60
C LEU A 117 2.40 -0.26 6.60
N TRP A 118 3.63 -0.77 6.50
CA TRP A 118 4.05 -1.88 7.35
C TRP A 118 4.12 -1.53 8.83
N VAL A 119 4.50 -0.29 9.13
CA VAL A 119 4.41 0.26 10.48
C VAL A 119 2.96 0.27 10.98
N ALA A 120 2.03 0.77 10.14
CA ALA A 120 0.61 0.81 10.47
C ALA A 120 0.03 -0.60 10.67
N VAL A 121 0.43 -1.56 9.85
CA VAL A 121 0.05 -2.98 9.97
C VAL A 121 0.48 -3.53 11.33
N VAL A 122 1.72 -3.29 11.75
CA VAL A 122 2.22 -3.79 13.05
C VAL A 122 1.43 -3.18 14.20
N ILE A 123 1.26 -1.86 14.23
CA ILE A 123 0.54 -1.17 15.31
C ILE A 123 -0.92 -1.60 15.35
N HIS A 124 -1.60 -1.56 14.21
CA HIS A 124 -3.01 -1.95 14.15
C HIS A 124 -3.22 -3.43 14.50
N SER A 125 -2.27 -4.30 14.14
CA SER A 125 -2.29 -5.71 14.54
C SER A 125 -2.16 -5.88 16.05
N HIS A 126 -1.35 -5.06 16.73
CA HIS A 126 -1.29 -5.04 18.19
C HIS A 126 -2.63 -4.61 18.82
N ASP A 127 -3.32 -3.65 18.21
CA ASP A 127 -4.60 -3.14 18.72
C ASP A 127 -5.75 -4.15 18.57
N ILE A 128 -5.79 -4.91 17.47
CA ILE A 128 -6.90 -5.85 17.18
C ILE A 128 -6.61 -7.28 17.66
N ALA A 129 -5.35 -7.65 17.89
CA ALA A 129 -5.01 -9.02 18.24
C ALA A 129 -5.42 -9.37 19.68
N PRO A 130 -5.99 -10.57 19.91
CA PRO A 130 -6.11 -11.14 21.24
C PRO A 130 -4.72 -11.36 21.86
N GLU A 131 -4.65 -11.39 23.18
CA GLU A 131 -3.41 -11.68 23.92
C GLU A 131 -2.68 -12.91 23.35
N GLY A 132 -1.40 -12.73 23.02
CA GLY A 132 -0.54 -13.78 22.47
C GLY A 132 -0.72 -14.09 20.98
N LEU A 133 -1.62 -13.42 20.25
CA LEU A 133 -1.90 -13.69 18.82
C LEU A 133 -1.46 -12.58 17.86
N THR A 134 -0.73 -11.55 18.32
CA THR A 134 -0.27 -10.46 17.45
C THR A 134 0.56 -10.96 16.27
N ALA A 135 1.49 -11.87 16.51
CA ALA A 135 2.32 -12.45 15.45
C ALA A 135 1.46 -13.14 14.37
N THR A 136 0.37 -13.80 14.77
CA THR A 136 -0.59 -14.43 13.85
C THR A 136 -1.34 -13.40 13.00
N VAL A 137 -1.74 -12.27 13.59
CA VAL A 137 -2.43 -11.21 12.84
C VAL A 137 -1.47 -10.55 11.84
N ILE A 138 -0.24 -10.23 12.25
CA ILE A 138 0.79 -9.67 11.37
C ILE A 138 1.14 -10.64 10.23
N SER A 139 1.31 -11.93 10.53
CA SER A 139 1.62 -12.93 9.50
C SER A 139 0.45 -13.14 8.54
N THR A 140 -0.79 -13.09 9.02
CA THR A 140 -1.99 -13.15 8.17
C THR A 140 -2.07 -11.93 7.25
N ALA A 141 -1.83 -10.73 7.78
CA ALA A 141 -1.73 -9.51 6.97
C ALA A 141 -0.65 -9.63 5.89
N GLY A 142 0.52 -10.19 6.23
CA GLY A 142 1.58 -10.48 5.27
C GLY A 142 1.22 -11.50 4.22
N ALA A 143 0.51 -12.58 4.57
CA ALA A 143 0.00 -13.54 3.61
C ALA A 143 -1.00 -12.88 2.62
N ILE A 144 -1.87 -12.00 3.12
CA ILE A 144 -2.79 -11.24 2.27
C ILE A 144 -2.01 -10.31 1.34
N HIS A 145 -1.02 -9.57 1.86
CA HIS A 145 -0.26 -8.59 1.07
C HIS A 145 0.66 -9.25 0.03
N TYR A 146 1.55 -10.15 0.48
CA TYR A 146 2.63 -10.71 -0.34
C TYR A 146 2.25 -11.97 -1.13
N SER A 147 1.14 -12.63 -0.79
CA SER A 147 0.67 -13.81 -1.52
C SER A 147 -0.59 -13.49 -2.32
N ILE A 148 -1.72 -13.24 -1.65
CA ILE A 148 -3.02 -13.10 -2.32
C ILE A 148 -3.07 -11.82 -3.16
N GLY A 149 -2.76 -10.68 -2.55
CA GLY A 149 -2.69 -9.39 -3.21
C GLY A 149 -1.65 -9.39 -4.32
N LYS A 150 -0.46 -9.96 -4.05
CA LYS A 150 0.58 -10.15 -5.05
C LYS A 150 0.09 -10.95 -6.27
N GLY A 151 -0.50 -12.13 -6.04
CA GLY A 151 -0.97 -13.01 -7.09
C GLY A 151 -2.06 -12.38 -7.95
N ILE A 152 -3.09 -11.82 -7.30
CA ILE A 152 -4.20 -11.16 -8.01
C ILE A 152 -3.70 -9.90 -8.74
N GLY A 153 -2.82 -9.11 -8.12
CA GLY A 153 -2.23 -7.92 -8.74
C GLY A 153 -1.37 -8.27 -9.96
N SER A 154 -0.62 -9.38 -9.94
CA SER A 154 0.15 -9.82 -11.11
C SER A 154 -0.76 -10.27 -12.25
N LEU A 155 -1.79 -11.07 -11.95
CA LEU A 155 -2.73 -11.55 -12.96
C LEU A 155 -3.50 -10.40 -13.60
N THR A 156 -4.15 -9.57 -12.78
CA THR A 156 -4.97 -8.45 -13.27
C THR A 156 -4.12 -7.36 -13.92
N GLY A 157 -2.99 -7.01 -13.31
CA GLY A 157 -2.05 -6.02 -13.85
C GLY A 157 -1.46 -6.44 -15.19
N GLY A 158 -1.07 -7.71 -15.33
CA GLY A 158 -0.54 -8.25 -16.58
C GLY A 158 -1.56 -8.23 -17.70
N LEU A 159 -2.81 -8.65 -17.43
CA LEU A 159 -3.89 -8.62 -18.42
C LEU A 159 -4.21 -7.18 -18.88
N ILE A 160 -4.23 -6.22 -17.96
CA ILE A 160 -4.50 -4.81 -18.31
C ILE A 160 -3.34 -4.23 -19.12
N MET A 161 -2.09 -4.54 -18.77
CA MET A 161 -0.93 -4.05 -19.53
C MET A 161 -0.86 -4.63 -20.93
N ASP A 162 -1.13 -5.92 -21.10
CA ASP A 162 -1.16 -6.57 -22.40
C ASP A 162 -2.26 -5.99 -23.30
N ALA A 163 -3.46 -5.77 -22.75
CA ALA A 163 -4.62 -5.29 -23.53
C ALA A 163 -4.63 -3.77 -23.79
N TYR A 164 -4.15 -2.95 -22.85
CA TYR A 164 -4.33 -1.48 -22.87
C TYR A 164 -3.04 -0.67 -22.66
N GLY A 165 -1.90 -1.34 -22.52
CA GLY A 165 -0.59 -0.74 -22.31
C GLY A 165 -0.32 -0.24 -20.88
N GLY A 166 0.95 0.05 -20.58
CA GLY A 166 1.40 0.46 -19.24
C GLY A 166 0.74 1.72 -18.71
N ARG A 167 0.60 2.78 -19.53
CA ARG A 167 0.02 4.07 -19.09
C ARG A 167 -1.40 3.92 -18.57
N THR A 168 -2.23 3.10 -19.23
CA THR A 168 -3.61 2.83 -18.83
C THR A 168 -3.65 1.99 -17.56
N ALA A 169 -2.79 0.97 -17.47
CA ALA A 169 -2.68 0.13 -16.29
C ALA A 169 -2.33 0.94 -15.03
N PHE A 170 -1.38 1.87 -15.13
CA PHE A 170 -1.05 2.80 -14.05
C PHE A 170 -2.23 3.68 -13.62
N ARG A 171 -3.07 4.16 -14.56
CA ARG A 171 -4.29 4.94 -14.22
C ARG A 171 -5.31 4.10 -13.48
N VAL A 172 -5.53 2.86 -13.93
CA VAL A 172 -6.48 1.94 -13.29
C VAL A 172 -6.07 1.68 -11.85
N ILE A 173 -4.79 1.39 -11.60
CA ILE A 173 -4.26 1.19 -10.24
C ILE A 173 -4.38 2.47 -9.41
N ALA A 174 -4.09 3.63 -9.98
CA ALA A 174 -4.23 4.90 -9.28
C ALA A 174 -5.69 5.16 -8.86
N ILE A 175 -6.66 4.86 -9.73
CA ILE A 175 -8.09 4.99 -9.43
C ILE A 175 -8.50 4.00 -8.33
N ILE A 176 -8.06 2.74 -8.39
CA ILE A 176 -8.34 1.73 -7.36
C ILE A 176 -7.82 2.19 -5.99
N CYS A 177 -6.58 2.70 -5.94
CA CYS A 177 -5.99 3.26 -4.73
C CYS A 177 -6.77 4.47 -4.22
N LEU A 178 -7.15 5.41 -5.10
CA LEU A 178 -7.87 6.62 -4.73
C LEU A 178 -9.25 6.30 -4.17
N VAL A 179 -10.02 5.45 -4.86
CA VAL A 179 -11.33 5.01 -4.41
C VAL A 179 -11.22 4.29 -3.06
N SER A 180 -10.21 3.45 -2.90
CA SER A 180 -9.96 2.76 -1.62
C SER A 180 -9.56 3.73 -0.51
N ALA A 181 -8.79 4.78 -0.82
CA ALA A 181 -8.45 5.84 0.14
C ALA A 181 -9.68 6.60 0.61
N VAL A 182 -10.60 6.92 -0.30
CA VAL A 182 -11.86 7.61 0.01
C VAL A 182 -12.75 6.72 0.87
N ILE A 183 -12.97 5.46 0.48
CA ILE A 183 -13.81 4.51 1.23
C ILE A 183 -13.25 4.29 2.64
N TYR A 184 -11.94 4.02 2.76
CA TYR A 184 -11.32 3.81 4.06
C TYR A 184 -11.27 5.10 4.90
N GLY A 185 -11.07 6.25 4.27
CA GLY A 185 -11.14 7.55 4.93
C GLY A 185 -12.53 7.85 5.51
N LEU A 186 -13.59 7.57 4.74
CA LEU A 186 -14.97 7.69 5.21
C LEU A 186 -15.24 6.73 6.38
N TYR A 187 -14.75 5.49 6.29
CA TYR A 187 -14.84 4.52 7.37
C TYR A 187 -14.19 5.03 8.67
N VAL A 188 -12.95 5.50 8.59
CA VAL A 188 -12.21 6.06 9.73
C VAL A 188 -12.93 7.29 10.30
N TYR A 189 -13.43 8.18 9.43
CA TYR A 189 -14.17 9.37 9.86
C TYR A 189 -15.44 9.01 10.64
N ILE A 190 -16.26 8.10 10.12
CA ILE A 190 -17.50 7.65 10.78
C ILE A 190 -17.18 7.01 12.13
N ARG A 191 -16.15 6.14 12.17
CA ARG A 191 -15.71 5.48 13.40
C ARG A 191 -15.26 6.46 14.47
N LEU A 192 -14.45 7.46 14.10
CA LEU A 192 -13.98 8.50 15.02
C LEU A 192 -15.13 9.39 15.52
N SER A 193 -16.07 9.76 14.64
CA SER A 193 -17.27 10.51 15.02
C SER A 193 -18.15 9.74 16.02
N TYR A 194 -18.34 8.43 15.80
CA TYR A 194 -19.12 7.57 16.69
C TYR A 194 -18.48 7.45 18.09
N LEU A 195 -17.15 7.36 18.16
CA LEU A 195 -16.42 7.33 19.43
C LEU A 195 -16.50 8.68 20.17
N ARG A 196 -16.49 9.80 19.44
CA ARG A 196 -16.61 11.14 20.01
C ARG A 196 -18.00 11.43 20.60
N THR A 197 -19.06 10.81 20.07
CA THR A 197 -20.43 10.95 20.60
C THR A 197 -20.72 10.12 21.86
N LYS A 198 -19.84 9.18 22.22
CA LYS A 198 -20.00 8.35 23.43
C LYS A 198 -19.28 8.91 24.67
N HIS A 199 -18.48 9.96 24.51
CA HIS A 199 -17.85 10.73 25.58
C HIS A 199 -18.56 12.07 25.74
#